data_AF-A0A6C2U4W8-F1
#
_entry.id   AF-A0A6C2U4W8-F1
#
_cell.length_a   1.000
_cell.length_b   1.000
_cell.length_c   1.000
_cell.angle_alpha   90.00
_cell.angle_beta   90.00
_cell.angle_gamma   90.00
#
_symmetry.space_group_name_H-M   'P 1'
#
loop_
_entity.id
_entity.type
_entity.pdbx_description
1 polymer ?
#
loop_
_entity_poly.entity_id
_entity_poly.type
_entity_poly.pdbx_seq_one_letter_code
_entity_poly.pdbx_strand_id
1 'polypeptide(L)'
;MKIQGIKLWLEPDHLIPVFLRLRAQAVEVPVADVLLKGIHPESAIGLGGDWCQAGELLAQTLNRERFRFDPLSVHRLNADIVPLKDGFHHDRRTGLQRGIDSVCGSVYFAEQADYSLILKKAVERLRDHWRNDVAWNLLRANGGRFSEMRTFLKKKHPDLALRSYDDMNALFLSELLSVNDFLDQEQSLISEALACMNFRRASAISEITDDQGRLRFANRIEWFELLVNPRCLPNSGLVKYACEVRGNFVHFTPELGFETSQRRFAKQFAQKYRTAGGDYCFAMPVSELQELLNREEVSVKFSNVRYLQRLKCLRTTARLRKEKIPRFGISWRKMETLEQFRDALRVHGAKISGTKSQLIKRTAQLAAERYDAVTEELSGWFAENPFVRVPKEQNFAEPFPLLTDDPLKDLLLSMFLMRHLRGNTVVDVNHENQSVQPEDMAEALLNGKAKLSGCFIKA
;
A
#
# COMPACT_ATOMS: atom_id res chain seq x y z
N MET A 1 -8.81 3.15 20.60
CA MET A 1 -8.23 2.05 19.79
C MET A 1 -6.84 1.74 20.31
N LYS A 2 -6.60 0.48 20.68
CA LYS A 2 -5.28 -0.02 21.11
C LYS A 2 -4.61 -0.69 19.92
N ILE A 3 -3.37 -0.31 19.61
CA ILE A 3 -2.59 -0.99 18.58
C ILE A 3 -1.84 -2.14 19.25
N GLN A 4 -2.06 -3.36 18.78
CA GLN A 4 -1.25 -4.53 19.13
C GLN A 4 -0.10 -4.67 18.14
N GLY A 5 1.10 -4.92 18.68
CA GLY A 5 2.27 -5.43 17.98
C GLY A 5 2.66 -6.81 18.53
N ILE A 6 3.86 -7.28 18.20
CA ILE A 6 4.37 -8.60 18.62
C ILE A 6 5.67 -8.43 19.39
N LYS A 7 5.76 -9.04 20.58
CA LYS A 7 7.01 -9.18 21.35
C LYS A 7 7.60 -10.56 21.11
N LEU A 8 8.88 -10.62 20.83
CA LEU A 8 9.68 -11.82 20.65
C LEU A 8 10.74 -11.92 21.75
N TRP A 9 10.98 -13.13 22.24
CA TRP A 9 12.11 -13.40 23.14
C TRP A 9 12.54 -14.86 23.02
N LEU A 10 13.74 -15.16 23.52
CA LEU A 10 14.30 -16.50 23.53
C LEU A 10 14.27 -17.06 24.94
N GLU A 11 13.85 -18.32 25.08
CA GLU A 11 13.87 -19.07 26.34
C GLU A 11 14.65 -20.38 26.15
N PRO A 12 15.35 -20.89 27.17
CA PRO A 12 15.93 -22.22 27.13
C PRO A 12 14.89 -23.28 26.78
N ASP A 13 15.26 -24.21 25.88
CA ASP A 13 14.42 -25.36 25.60
C ASP A 13 14.31 -26.24 26.85
N HIS A 14 13.08 -26.61 27.19
CA HIS A 14 12.80 -27.42 28.37
C HIS A 14 13.45 -28.82 28.35
N LEU A 15 13.76 -29.37 27.17
CA LEU A 15 14.39 -30.68 27.02
C LEU A 15 15.90 -30.57 26.86
N ILE A 16 16.37 -29.54 26.15
CA ILE A 16 17.80 -29.34 25.87
C ILE A 16 18.17 -27.87 26.12
N PRO A 17 18.39 -27.46 27.39
CA PRO A 17 18.48 -26.04 27.78
C PRO A 17 19.63 -25.23 27.16
N VAL A 18 20.62 -25.89 26.56
CA VAL A 18 21.70 -25.22 25.82
C VAL A 18 21.18 -24.59 24.52
N PHE A 19 20.07 -25.09 23.97
CA PHE A 19 19.38 -24.51 22.84
C PHE A 19 18.22 -23.66 23.32
N LEU A 20 17.92 -22.61 22.57
CA LEU A 20 16.87 -21.66 22.88
C LEU A 20 15.70 -21.83 21.90
N ARG A 21 14.51 -21.50 22.37
CA ARG A 21 13.26 -21.48 21.60
C ARG A 21 12.73 -20.06 21.51
N LEU A 22 12.21 -19.72 20.33
CA LEU A 22 11.49 -18.47 20.15
C LEU A 22 10.14 -18.55 20.86
N ARG A 23 9.81 -17.46 21.54
CA ARG A 23 8.49 -17.17 22.08
C ARG A 23 7.97 -15.86 21.50
N ALA A 24 6.66 -15.79 21.39
CA ALA A 24 5.97 -14.63 20.86
C ALA A 24 4.71 -14.33 21.66
N GLN A 25 4.41 -13.04 21.81
CA GLN A 25 3.19 -12.57 22.47
C GLN A 25 2.70 -11.29 21.82
N ALA A 26 1.37 -11.16 21.66
CA ALA A 26 0.76 -9.90 21.30
C ALA A 26 0.87 -8.90 22.47
N VAL A 27 1.37 -7.70 22.18
CA VAL A 27 1.54 -6.63 23.18
C VAL A 27 0.96 -5.33 22.68
N GLU A 28 0.39 -4.54 23.58
CA GLU A 28 -0.07 -3.20 23.26
C GLU A 28 1.14 -2.28 23.03
N VAL A 29 1.10 -1.51 21.95
CA VAL A 29 2.17 -0.60 21.54
C VAL A 29 1.62 0.81 21.35
N PRO A 30 2.30 1.85 21.89
CA PRO A 30 1.93 3.23 21.62
C PRO A 30 2.04 3.56 20.13
N VAL A 31 1.12 4.36 19.60
CA VAL A 31 1.19 4.81 18.20
C VAL A 31 2.48 5.58 17.90
N ALA A 32 3.02 6.29 18.90
CA ALA A 32 4.30 6.99 18.77
C ALA A 32 5.46 6.02 18.48
N ASP A 33 5.50 4.86 19.13
CA ASP A 33 6.53 3.85 18.90
C ASP A 33 6.37 3.19 17.53
N VAL A 34 5.14 2.93 17.10
CA VAL A 34 4.85 2.45 15.74
C VAL A 34 5.39 3.43 14.69
N LEU A 35 5.06 4.71 14.81
CA LEU A 35 5.42 5.72 13.81
C LEU A 35 6.89 6.10 13.86
N LEU A 36 7.46 6.35 15.05
CA LEU A 36 8.79 6.92 15.22
C LEU A 36 9.91 5.89 15.41
N LYS A 37 9.57 4.68 15.90
CA LYS A 37 10.54 3.58 16.07
C LYS A 37 10.30 2.43 15.08
N GLY A 38 9.27 2.53 14.24
CA GLY A 38 8.96 1.54 13.20
C GLY A 38 8.53 0.17 13.75
N ILE A 39 7.91 0.16 14.94
CA ILE A 39 7.34 -1.05 15.53
C ILE A 39 6.18 -1.56 14.66
N HIS A 40 6.16 -2.87 14.40
CA HIS A 40 5.16 -3.49 13.53
C HIS A 40 3.74 -3.45 14.14
N PRO A 41 2.74 -2.79 13.50
CA PRO A 41 1.40 -2.63 14.05
C PRO A 41 0.45 -3.74 13.62
N GLU A 42 0.70 -4.98 14.06
CA GLU A 42 0.01 -6.22 13.66
C GLU A 42 -1.51 -6.06 13.52
N SER A 43 -2.18 -5.60 14.58
CA SER A 43 -3.65 -5.43 14.61
C SER A 43 -4.22 -4.42 13.61
N ALA A 44 -3.40 -3.53 13.05
CA ALA A 44 -3.84 -2.41 12.23
C ALA A 44 -3.41 -2.52 10.74
N ILE A 45 -2.81 -3.65 10.34
CA ILE A 45 -2.48 -3.96 8.93
C ILE A 45 -3.74 -4.33 8.12
N GLY A 46 -4.80 -4.81 8.78
CA GLY A 46 -6.17 -4.83 8.25
C GLY A 46 -6.51 -5.83 7.14
N LEU A 47 -5.66 -6.83 6.86
CA LEU A 47 -5.89 -7.85 5.82
C LEU A 47 -5.37 -9.23 6.26
N GLY A 48 -6.07 -10.30 5.87
CA GLY A 48 -5.53 -11.67 5.98
C GLY A 48 -4.42 -11.91 4.93
N GLY A 49 -3.36 -12.63 5.31
CA GLY A 49 -2.17 -12.88 4.46
C GLY A 49 -0.93 -12.08 4.86
N ASP A 50 0.13 -12.12 4.04
CA ASP A 50 1.39 -11.37 4.25
C ASP A 50 1.51 -10.15 3.31
N TRP A 51 0.47 -9.32 3.25
CA TRP A 51 0.42 -8.16 2.33
C TRP A 51 1.52 -7.14 2.55
N CYS A 52 1.97 -6.99 3.80
CA CYS A 52 3.07 -6.10 4.15
C CYS A 52 4.46 -6.74 3.98
N GLN A 53 4.50 -8.04 3.63
CA GLN A 53 5.72 -8.83 3.43
C GLN A 53 6.55 -8.96 4.72
N ALA A 54 5.88 -8.92 5.86
CA ALA A 54 6.51 -9.02 7.17
C ALA A 54 6.94 -10.45 7.48
N GLY A 55 6.13 -11.44 7.12
CA GLY A 55 6.50 -12.86 7.24
C GLY A 55 7.66 -13.22 6.32
N GLU A 56 7.65 -12.70 5.09
CA GLU A 56 8.76 -12.82 4.15
C GLU A 56 10.04 -12.14 4.67
N LEU A 57 9.96 -10.91 5.17
CA LEU A 57 11.11 -10.21 5.74
C LEU A 57 11.66 -10.93 6.99
N LEU A 58 10.80 -11.47 7.84
CA LEU A 58 11.20 -12.30 8.97
C LEU A 58 12.04 -13.49 8.49
N ALA A 59 11.50 -14.27 7.54
CA ALA A 59 12.17 -15.43 6.98
C ALA A 59 13.50 -15.05 6.31
N GLN A 60 13.51 -14.01 5.46
CA GLN A 60 14.72 -13.51 4.80
C GLN A 60 15.79 -13.10 5.83
N THR A 61 15.39 -12.40 6.90
CA THR A 61 16.33 -11.95 7.93
C THR A 61 16.93 -13.14 8.67
N LEU A 62 16.10 -14.08 9.13
CA LEU A 62 16.59 -15.29 9.79
C LEU A 62 17.43 -16.19 8.87
N ASN A 63 17.23 -16.09 7.55
CA ASN A 63 17.99 -16.85 6.56
C ASN A 63 19.32 -16.22 6.17
N ARG A 64 19.69 -15.03 6.65
CA ARG A 64 20.97 -14.42 6.32
C ARG A 64 22.14 -15.29 6.78
N GLU A 65 23.18 -15.38 5.95
CA GLU A 65 24.36 -16.22 6.17
C GLU A 65 24.98 -16.03 7.56
N ARG A 66 25.10 -14.77 8.01
CA ARG A 66 25.66 -14.45 9.34
C ARG A 66 24.90 -15.07 10.51
N PHE A 67 23.65 -15.47 10.33
CA PHE A 67 22.84 -16.13 11.37
C PHE A 67 22.71 -17.63 11.18
N ARG A 68 23.35 -18.18 10.16
CA ARG A 68 23.50 -19.62 9.98
C ARG A 68 24.82 -20.08 10.61
N PHE A 69 24.89 -21.39 10.77
CA PHE A 69 26.11 -22.10 11.15
C PHE A 69 26.55 -22.91 9.92
N ASP A 70 27.35 -22.32 9.04
CA ASP A 70 27.71 -22.94 7.74
C ASP A 70 28.10 -24.43 7.81
N PRO A 71 28.87 -24.90 8.82
CA PRO A 71 29.20 -26.34 8.95
C PRO A 71 27.98 -27.26 9.09
N LEU A 72 26.86 -26.77 9.65
CA LEU A 72 25.65 -27.55 9.85
C LEU A 72 24.83 -27.76 8.57
N SER A 73 25.11 -27.00 7.50
CA SER A 73 24.38 -27.10 6.23
C SER A 73 24.57 -28.45 5.55
N VAL A 74 25.77 -29.04 5.64
CA VAL A 74 26.09 -30.39 5.10
C VAL A 74 25.17 -31.46 5.71
N HIS A 75 24.78 -31.25 6.96
CA HIS A 75 23.93 -32.15 7.76
C HIS A 75 22.44 -31.80 7.68
N ARG A 76 22.05 -30.86 6.81
CA ARG A 76 20.66 -30.34 6.70
C ARG A 76 20.09 -29.77 7.99
N LEU A 77 20.95 -29.31 8.90
CA LEU A 77 20.57 -28.73 10.19
C LEU A 77 20.33 -27.21 10.13
N ASN A 78 20.36 -26.62 8.94
CA ASN A 78 20.16 -25.18 8.68
C ASN A 78 19.28 -24.94 7.43
N ALA A 79 18.21 -25.72 7.27
CA ALA A 79 17.32 -25.56 6.12
C ALA A 79 16.72 -24.13 6.04
N ASP A 80 16.44 -23.67 4.82
CA ASP A 80 15.82 -22.37 4.61
C ASP A 80 14.46 -22.28 5.31
N ILE A 81 14.25 -21.19 6.05
CA ILE A 81 12.93 -20.87 6.60
C ILE A 81 12.09 -20.29 5.46
N VAL A 82 11.00 -20.95 5.11
CA VAL A 82 10.12 -20.52 4.01
C VAL A 82 8.89 -19.81 4.58
N PRO A 83 8.55 -18.60 4.09
CA PRO A 83 7.38 -17.88 4.57
C PRO A 83 6.08 -18.60 4.16
N LEU A 84 5.16 -18.72 5.11
CA LEU A 84 3.84 -19.30 4.88
C LEU A 84 2.91 -18.23 4.26
N LYS A 85 2.82 -18.23 2.93
CA LYS A 85 2.07 -17.22 2.16
C LYS A 85 0.56 -17.32 2.38
N ASP A 86 0.02 -18.54 2.34
CA ASP A 86 -1.42 -18.77 2.39
C ASP A 86 -1.83 -19.53 3.66
N GLY A 87 -2.96 -19.12 4.23
CA GLY A 87 -3.65 -19.86 5.28
C GLY A 87 -4.84 -20.60 4.70
N PHE A 88 -5.25 -21.70 5.33
CA PHE A 88 -6.54 -22.31 5.05
C PHE A 88 -7.66 -21.28 5.28
N HIS A 89 -8.79 -21.42 4.58
CA HIS A 89 -9.93 -20.47 4.67
C HIS A 89 -10.46 -20.21 6.09
N HIS A 90 -10.14 -21.08 7.06
CA HIS A 90 -10.54 -20.95 8.46
C HIS A 90 -9.46 -20.37 9.38
N ASP A 91 -8.21 -20.20 8.91
CA ASP A 91 -7.12 -19.64 9.70
C ASP A 91 -7.19 -18.12 9.70
N ARG A 92 -7.54 -17.55 10.86
CA ARG A 92 -7.65 -16.09 11.05
C ARG A 92 -6.30 -15.40 11.33
N ARG A 93 -5.22 -16.16 11.48
CA ARG A 93 -3.88 -15.59 11.69
C ARG A 93 -3.38 -14.86 10.45
N THR A 94 -2.59 -13.82 10.65
CA THR A 94 -1.86 -13.16 9.56
C THR A 94 -0.74 -14.06 9.03
N GLY A 95 -0.19 -13.72 7.86
CA GLY A 95 0.97 -14.44 7.33
C GLY A 95 2.20 -14.34 8.26
N LEU A 96 2.38 -13.18 8.91
CA LEU A 96 3.43 -12.97 9.90
C LEU A 96 3.24 -13.88 11.12
N GLN A 97 2.05 -13.92 11.72
CA GLN A 97 1.79 -14.75 12.89
C GLN A 97 2.01 -16.24 12.57
N ARG A 98 1.57 -16.71 11.40
CA ARG A 98 1.89 -18.09 10.95
C ARG A 98 3.39 -18.33 10.81
N GLY A 99 4.12 -17.37 10.24
CA GLY A 99 5.58 -17.45 10.12
C GLY A 99 6.26 -17.53 11.48
N ILE A 100 5.83 -16.72 12.44
CA ILE A 100 6.35 -16.75 13.82
C ILE A 100 6.04 -18.09 14.49
N ASP A 101 4.79 -18.57 14.42
CA ASP A 101 4.40 -19.86 14.99
C ASP A 101 5.23 -21.01 14.40
N SER A 102 5.49 -20.97 13.09
CA SER A 102 6.35 -21.93 12.40
C SER A 102 7.77 -21.89 12.95
N VAL A 103 8.37 -20.70 13.10
CA VAL A 103 9.73 -20.55 13.65
C VAL A 103 9.79 -21.02 15.12
N CYS A 104 8.79 -20.68 15.94
CA CYS A 104 8.69 -21.13 17.33
C CYS A 104 8.71 -22.66 17.47
N GLY A 105 8.07 -23.39 16.54
CA GLY A 105 8.03 -24.85 16.54
C GLY A 105 9.24 -25.52 15.89
N SER A 106 9.77 -24.92 14.81
CA SER A 106 10.68 -25.60 13.88
C SER A 106 12.13 -25.13 13.91
N VAL A 107 12.47 -24.16 14.75
CA VAL A 107 13.83 -23.59 14.83
C VAL A 107 14.36 -23.61 16.26
N TYR A 108 15.62 -24.00 16.41
CA TYR A 108 16.45 -23.78 17.59
C TYR A 108 17.36 -22.56 17.41
N PHE A 109 17.55 -21.81 18.49
CA PHE A 109 18.47 -20.69 18.54
C PHE A 109 19.65 -21.00 19.46
N ALA A 110 20.86 -20.61 19.08
CA ALA A 110 22.05 -20.76 19.91
C ALA A 110 23.07 -19.66 19.57
N GLU A 111 23.99 -19.32 20.47
CA GLU A 111 25.11 -18.43 20.10
C GLU A 111 26.19 -19.19 19.32
N GLN A 112 26.41 -20.44 19.71
CA GLN A 112 27.33 -21.36 19.08
C GLN A 112 26.66 -22.73 18.96
N ALA A 113 26.71 -23.29 17.76
CA ALA A 113 26.26 -24.64 17.48
C ALA A 113 27.17 -25.26 16.42
N ASP A 114 27.73 -26.41 16.74
CA ASP A 114 28.41 -27.28 15.80
C ASP A 114 27.80 -28.68 15.89
N TYR A 115 28.13 -29.50 14.90
CA TYR A 115 27.55 -30.82 14.76
C TYR A 115 27.90 -31.73 15.94
N SER A 116 29.11 -31.60 16.50
CA SER A 116 29.57 -32.43 17.63
C SER A 116 28.80 -32.12 18.91
N LEU A 117 28.56 -30.83 19.19
CA LEU A 117 27.74 -30.37 20.31
C LEU A 117 26.31 -30.87 20.17
N ILE A 118 25.73 -30.76 18.97
CA ILE A 118 24.36 -31.20 18.68
C ILE A 118 24.24 -32.71 18.90
N LEU A 119 25.12 -33.51 18.31
CA LEU A 119 25.13 -34.96 18.48
C LEU A 119 25.31 -35.36 19.94
N LYS A 120 26.25 -34.73 20.65
CA LYS A 120 26.47 -34.98 22.08
C LYS A 120 25.19 -34.75 22.88
N LYS A 121 24.51 -33.63 22.66
CA LYS A 121 23.27 -33.29 23.36
C LYS A 121 22.11 -34.20 22.98
N ALA A 122 22.03 -34.61 21.73
CA ALA A 122 21.07 -35.61 21.28
C ALA A 122 21.26 -36.96 22.00
N VAL A 123 22.51 -37.45 22.05
CA VAL A 123 22.86 -38.71 22.74
C VAL A 123 22.59 -38.63 24.24
N GLU A 124 22.98 -37.55 24.92
CA GLU A 124 22.65 -37.31 26.33
C GLU A 124 21.13 -37.39 26.55
N ARG A 125 20.34 -36.68 25.73
CA ARG A 125 18.88 -36.64 25.85
C ARG A 125 18.22 -38.00 25.61
N LEU A 126 18.72 -38.78 24.65
CA LEU A 126 18.21 -40.13 24.37
C LEU A 126 18.58 -41.11 25.47
N ARG A 127 19.74 -40.96 26.11
CA ARG A 127 20.12 -41.78 27.27
C ARG A 127 19.22 -41.52 28.46
N ASP A 128 18.93 -40.25 28.73
CA ASP A 128 18.08 -39.84 29.87
C ASP A 128 16.61 -40.27 29.69
N HIS A 129 16.17 -40.46 28.45
CA HIS A 129 14.78 -40.80 28.13
C HIS A 129 14.68 -42.04 27.24
N TRP A 130 15.58 -43.00 27.47
CA TRP A 130 15.58 -44.24 26.71
C TRP A 130 14.31 -45.05 27.00
N ARG A 131 13.51 -45.30 25.96
CA ARG A 131 12.22 -45.97 26.05
C ARG A 131 11.98 -46.84 24.82
N ASN A 132 11.00 -47.74 24.91
CA ASN A 132 10.75 -48.73 23.88
C ASN A 132 10.37 -48.08 22.53
N ASP A 133 9.58 -47.01 22.56
CA ASP A 133 9.20 -46.21 21.38
C ASP A 133 10.41 -45.58 20.70
N VAL A 134 11.32 -44.98 21.47
CA VAL A 134 12.58 -44.40 20.97
C VAL A 134 13.46 -45.46 20.32
N ALA A 135 13.63 -46.62 20.98
CA ALA A 135 14.39 -47.74 20.44
C ALA A 135 13.78 -48.24 19.11
N TRP A 136 12.45 -48.28 19.04
CA TRP A 136 11.70 -48.64 17.84
C TRP A 136 11.89 -47.65 16.70
N ASN A 137 11.78 -46.35 16.97
CA ASN A 137 11.94 -45.31 15.97
C ASN A 137 13.36 -45.33 15.39
N LEU A 138 14.38 -45.47 16.24
CA LEU A 138 15.78 -45.60 15.78
C LEU A 138 16.02 -46.89 14.98
N LEU A 139 15.45 -48.02 15.39
CA LEU A 139 15.57 -49.27 14.63
C LEU A 139 14.93 -49.14 13.23
N ARG A 140 13.74 -48.52 13.14
CA ARG A 140 13.04 -48.28 11.87
C ARG A 140 13.74 -47.27 10.98
N ALA A 141 14.30 -46.21 11.56
CA ALA A 141 15.05 -45.19 10.82
C ALA A 141 16.31 -45.77 10.16
N ASN A 142 16.92 -46.78 10.78
CA ASN A 142 18.17 -47.40 10.32
C ASN A 142 17.97 -48.71 9.53
N GLY A 143 16.75 -49.26 9.51
CA GLY A 143 16.38 -50.44 8.75
C GLY A 143 14.91 -50.34 8.33
N GLY A 144 14.65 -49.90 7.11
CA GLY A 144 13.28 -49.64 6.65
C GLY A 144 12.48 -50.92 6.40
N ARG A 145 13.15 -52.08 6.31
CA ARG A 145 12.56 -53.39 6.01
C ARG A 145 12.78 -54.39 7.13
N PHE A 146 11.83 -55.32 7.29
CA PHE A 146 11.88 -56.41 8.27
C PHE A 146 13.23 -57.16 8.30
N SER A 147 13.77 -57.49 7.12
CA SER A 147 15.05 -58.21 7.00
C SER A 147 16.23 -57.44 7.59
N GLU A 148 16.25 -56.12 7.42
CA GLU A 148 17.33 -55.24 7.92
C GLU A 148 17.23 -55.11 9.44
N MET A 149 16.03 -54.81 9.96
CA MET A 149 15.78 -54.75 11.41
C MET A 149 16.08 -56.09 12.09
N ARG A 150 15.68 -57.20 11.48
CA ARG A 150 15.98 -58.56 11.96
C ARG A 150 17.48 -58.82 12.01
N THR A 151 18.21 -58.42 10.98
CA THR A 151 19.67 -58.60 10.90
C THR A 151 20.36 -57.78 11.98
N PHE A 152 19.93 -56.52 12.18
CA PHE A 152 20.45 -55.66 13.24
C PHE A 152 20.24 -56.29 14.63
N LEU A 153 19.02 -56.73 14.94
CA LEU A 153 18.69 -57.36 16.22
C LEU A 153 19.46 -58.67 16.42
N LYS A 154 19.53 -59.53 15.40
CA LYS A 154 20.25 -60.81 15.47
C LYS A 154 21.77 -60.67 15.56
N LYS A 155 22.35 -59.55 15.11
CA LYS A 155 23.78 -59.27 15.29
C LYS A 155 24.15 -59.18 16.77
N LYS A 156 23.25 -58.63 17.59
CA LYS A 156 23.46 -58.45 19.03
C LYS A 156 22.85 -59.58 19.86
N HIS A 157 21.69 -60.10 19.42
CA HIS A 157 20.92 -61.14 20.10
C HIS A 157 20.56 -62.27 19.11
N PRO A 158 21.51 -63.18 18.82
CA PRO A 158 21.35 -64.21 17.78
C PRO A 158 20.16 -65.16 17.99
N ASP A 159 19.86 -65.43 19.27
CA ASP A 159 18.86 -66.40 19.72
C ASP A 159 17.41 -65.90 19.58
N LEU A 160 17.20 -64.62 19.24
CA LEU A 160 15.86 -64.08 19.04
C LEU A 160 15.15 -64.78 17.87
N ALA A 161 13.99 -65.36 18.17
CA ALA A 161 13.11 -66.03 17.22
C ALA A 161 12.19 -65.01 16.52
N LEU A 162 12.74 -64.24 15.58
CA LEU A 162 12.00 -63.26 14.78
C LEU A 162 11.60 -63.85 13.43
N ARG A 163 10.29 -64.05 13.18
CA ARG A 163 9.73 -64.54 11.90
C ARG A 163 8.82 -63.52 11.23
N SER A 164 8.23 -62.61 12.00
CA SER A 164 7.26 -61.60 11.55
C SER A 164 7.43 -60.26 12.29
N TYR A 165 6.78 -59.21 11.79
CA TYR A 165 6.71 -57.92 12.49
C TYR A 165 6.01 -58.02 13.85
N ASP A 166 5.05 -58.93 14.01
CA ASP A 166 4.36 -59.16 15.28
C ASP A 166 5.31 -59.71 16.34
N ASP A 167 6.21 -60.62 15.94
CA ASP A 167 7.26 -61.14 16.84
C ASP A 167 8.20 -60.03 17.31
N MET A 168 8.52 -59.07 16.45
CA MET A 168 9.33 -57.92 16.86
C MET A 168 8.52 -56.97 17.75
N ASN A 169 7.28 -56.64 17.39
CA ASN A 169 6.42 -55.72 18.14
C ASN A 169 6.15 -56.20 19.58
N ALA A 170 6.22 -57.51 19.81
CA ALA A 170 6.13 -58.11 21.14
C ALA A 170 7.39 -57.92 22.02
N LEU A 171 8.50 -57.44 21.46
CA LEU A 171 9.75 -57.21 22.20
C LEU A 171 9.78 -55.83 22.88
N PHE A 172 10.36 -55.81 24.08
CA PHE A 172 10.83 -54.58 24.73
C PHE A 172 12.24 -54.25 24.24
N LEU A 173 12.32 -53.61 23.07
CA LEU A 173 13.57 -53.20 22.44
C LEU A 173 14.44 -52.31 23.32
N SER A 174 13.85 -51.53 24.24
CA SER A 174 14.61 -50.71 25.20
C SER A 174 15.45 -51.51 26.19
N GLU A 175 15.12 -52.79 26.43
CA GLU A 175 15.90 -53.69 27.28
C GLU A 175 16.99 -54.42 26.50
N LEU A 176 16.78 -54.60 25.19
CA LEU A 176 17.70 -55.32 24.30
C LEU A 176 18.74 -54.39 23.67
N LEU A 177 18.37 -53.14 23.44
CA LEU A 177 19.18 -52.14 22.79
C LEU A 177 19.44 -50.96 23.73
N SER A 178 20.46 -50.19 23.38
CA SER A 178 20.90 -48.99 24.05
C SER A 178 21.22 -47.92 23.00
N VAL A 179 21.31 -46.66 23.42
CA VAL A 179 21.73 -45.56 22.54
C VAL A 179 23.09 -45.85 21.88
N ASN A 180 23.99 -46.56 22.57
CA ASN A 180 25.33 -46.86 22.06
C ASN A 180 25.31 -47.76 20.82
N ASP A 181 24.25 -48.55 20.62
CA ASP A 181 24.10 -49.42 19.44
C ASP A 181 23.85 -48.64 18.14
N PHE A 182 23.56 -47.34 18.26
CA PHE A 182 23.20 -46.45 17.16
C PHE A 182 24.22 -45.33 16.92
N LEU A 183 25.40 -45.35 17.56
CA LEU A 183 26.39 -44.26 17.47
C LEU A 183 26.90 -44.01 16.04
N ASP A 184 26.95 -45.05 15.20
CA ASP A 184 27.31 -44.93 13.78
C ASP A 184 26.18 -44.30 12.93
N GLN A 185 25.01 -44.07 13.52
CA GLN A 185 23.80 -43.56 12.86
C GLN A 185 23.42 -42.19 13.43
N GLU A 186 24.38 -41.28 13.42
CA GLU A 186 24.31 -39.97 14.07
C GLU A 186 23.10 -39.13 13.64
N GLN A 187 22.73 -39.14 12.35
CA GLN A 187 21.57 -38.40 11.86
C GLN A 187 20.26 -38.90 12.47
N SER A 188 20.09 -40.22 12.57
CA SER A 188 18.92 -40.85 13.20
C SER A 188 18.84 -40.50 14.69
N LEU A 189 19.98 -40.47 15.37
CA LEU A 189 20.08 -40.04 16.76
C LEU A 189 19.63 -38.58 16.93
N ILE A 190 20.12 -37.67 16.08
CA ILE A 190 19.77 -36.26 16.17
C ILE A 190 18.28 -36.06 15.85
N SER A 191 17.75 -36.69 14.78
CA SER A 191 16.34 -36.53 14.39
C SER A 191 15.35 -37.07 15.43
N GLU A 192 15.72 -38.14 16.15
CA GLU A 192 14.87 -38.70 17.21
C GLU A 192 14.95 -37.88 18.50
N ALA A 193 16.14 -37.36 18.83
CA ALA A 193 16.34 -36.61 20.07
C ALA A 193 15.77 -35.19 20.03
N LEU A 194 15.84 -34.54 18.86
CA LEU A 194 15.50 -33.13 18.70
C LEU A 194 14.09 -32.95 18.17
N ALA A 195 13.35 -32.01 18.77
CA ALA A 195 12.05 -31.60 18.26
C ALA A 195 12.10 -30.89 16.89
N CYS A 196 13.27 -30.38 16.48
CA CYS A 196 13.46 -29.80 15.15
C CYS A 196 14.95 -29.81 14.72
N MET A 197 15.15 -29.79 13.40
CA MET A 197 16.45 -29.95 12.73
C MET A 197 16.89 -28.65 12.05
N ASN A 198 16.63 -27.49 12.65
CA ASN A 198 16.96 -26.21 12.05
C ASN A 198 17.52 -25.25 13.10
N PHE A 199 18.73 -24.75 12.90
CA PHE A 199 19.44 -23.92 13.87
C PHE A 199 19.67 -22.50 13.34
N ARG A 200 19.58 -21.51 14.22
CA ARG A 200 19.91 -20.10 13.93
C ARG A 200 20.68 -19.47 15.07
N ARG A 201 21.45 -18.43 14.76
CA ARG A 201 22.09 -17.62 15.80
C ARG A 201 21.05 -16.86 16.60
N ALA A 202 21.18 -16.86 17.93
CA ALA A 202 20.28 -16.12 18.81
C ALA A 202 20.30 -14.61 18.53
N SER A 203 21.45 -14.06 18.12
CA SER A 203 21.61 -12.68 17.67
C SER A 203 20.67 -12.27 16.51
N ALA A 204 20.11 -13.22 15.76
CA ALA A 204 19.16 -12.94 14.69
C ALA A 204 17.89 -12.24 15.19
N ILE A 205 17.44 -12.57 16.41
CA ILE A 205 16.24 -11.97 17.00
C ILE A 205 16.47 -10.49 17.30
N SER A 206 17.65 -10.13 17.83
CA SER A 206 17.97 -8.71 18.11
C SER A 206 17.99 -7.81 16.88
N GLU A 207 18.15 -8.37 15.67
CA GLU A 207 18.09 -7.57 14.44
C GLU A 207 16.66 -7.14 14.09
N ILE A 208 15.67 -7.97 14.41
CA ILE A 208 14.26 -7.75 14.05
C ILE A 208 13.42 -7.24 15.22
N THR A 209 14.05 -6.94 16.35
CA THR A 209 13.38 -6.37 17.53
C THR A 209 13.99 -5.03 17.93
N ASP A 210 13.28 -4.30 18.77
CA ASP A 210 13.87 -3.23 19.58
C ASP A 210 14.44 -3.77 20.91
N ASP A 211 14.92 -2.86 21.76
CA ASP A 211 15.50 -3.18 23.08
C ASP A 211 14.49 -3.81 24.05
N GLN A 212 13.20 -3.72 23.76
CA GLN A 212 12.12 -4.32 24.55
C GLN A 212 11.65 -5.67 23.96
N GLY A 213 12.31 -6.16 22.91
CA GLY A 213 11.93 -7.37 22.18
C GLY A 213 10.73 -7.19 21.25
N ARG A 214 10.30 -5.96 20.96
CA ARG A 214 9.13 -5.69 20.11
C ARG A 214 9.55 -5.69 18.65
N LEU A 215 8.77 -6.36 17.81
CA LEU A 215 9.08 -6.56 16.40
C LEU A 215 9.20 -5.22 15.66
N ARG A 216 10.33 -5.04 14.98
CA ARG A 216 10.71 -3.81 14.29
C ARG A 216 11.32 -4.15 12.94
N PHE A 217 10.64 -3.75 11.87
CA PHE A 217 11.07 -4.01 10.49
C PHE A 217 11.52 -2.75 9.74
N ALA A 218 11.27 -1.58 10.31
CA ALA A 218 11.70 -0.30 9.76
C ALA A 218 12.21 0.58 10.91
N ASN A 219 12.97 1.62 10.57
CA ASN A 219 13.33 2.63 11.56
C ASN A 219 12.15 3.56 11.86
N ARG A 220 11.23 3.71 10.91
CA ARG A 220 10.11 4.65 10.98
C ARG A 220 8.97 4.17 10.07
N ILE A 221 7.73 4.47 10.44
CA ILE A 221 6.56 4.35 9.57
C ILE A 221 6.04 5.75 9.24
N GLU A 222 6.19 6.14 7.98
CA GLU A 222 5.93 7.52 7.53
C GLU A 222 4.49 7.74 7.05
N TRP A 223 3.80 6.69 6.61
CA TRP A 223 2.45 6.82 6.04
C TRP A 223 1.48 5.84 6.66
N PHE A 224 0.29 6.34 6.95
CA PHE A 224 -0.85 5.53 7.39
C PHE A 224 -2.16 6.22 7.03
N GLU A 225 -3.27 5.52 7.20
CA GLU A 225 -4.61 6.03 6.97
C GLU A 225 -5.32 6.19 8.31
N LEU A 226 -6.04 7.29 8.48
CA LEU A 226 -6.93 7.50 9.61
C LEU A 226 -8.37 7.55 9.10
N LEU A 227 -9.24 6.75 9.70
CA LEU A 227 -10.67 6.72 9.42
C LEU A 227 -11.42 7.35 10.58
N VAL A 228 -12.18 8.41 10.30
CA VAL A 228 -13.06 9.05 11.28
C VAL A 228 -14.48 8.53 11.09
N ASN A 229 -15.16 8.20 12.19
CA ASN A 229 -16.46 7.54 12.22
C ASN A 229 -16.48 6.24 11.41
N PRO A 230 -15.60 5.25 11.72
CA PRO A 230 -15.50 4.01 10.95
C PRO A 230 -16.80 3.17 10.97
N ARG A 231 -17.74 3.47 11.87
CA ARG A 231 -19.06 2.82 11.97
C ARG A 231 -20.12 3.47 11.08
N CYS A 232 -19.83 4.62 10.47
CA CYS A 232 -20.73 5.32 9.55
C CYS A 232 -20.41 4.94 8.10
N LEU A 233 -21.43 5.01 7.23
CA LEU A 233 -21.27 4.82 5.80
C LEU A 233 -20.55 6.05 5.18
N PRO A 234 -19.91 5.89 4.00
CA PRO A 234 -19.29 7.00 3.24
C PRO A 234 -20.19 8.25 3.11
N ASN A 235 -21.49 8.02 2.93
CA ASN A 235 -22.47 9.08 2.72
C ASN A 235 -22.99 9.68 4.05
N SER A 236 -22.62 9.11 5.20
CA SER A 236 -23.08 9.50 6.53
C SER A 236 -21.96 9.97 7.47
N GLY A 237 -20.85 10.49 6.91
CA GLY A 237 -19.83 11.19 7.70
C GLY A 237 -18.51 10.43 7.91
N LEU A 238 -18.31 9.31 7.22
CA LEU A 238 -16.98 8.68 7.14
C LEU A 238 -16.01 9.58 6.37
N VAL A 239 -14.91 9.94 7.02
CA VAL A 239 -13.82 10.70 6.40
C VAL A 239 -12.53 9.90 6.54
N LYS A 240 -11.87 9.69 5.40
CA LYS A 240 -10.56 9.07 5.34
C LYS A 240 -9.50 10.16 5.22
N TYR A 241 -8.47 10.08 6.05
CA TYR A 241 -7.28 10.92 5.96
C TYR A 241 -6.09 10.07 5.55
N ALA A 242 -5.36 10.51 4.53
CA ALA A 242 -3.98 10.10 4.35
C ALA A 242 -3.11 10.87 5.33
N CYS A 243 -2.34 10.14 6.12
CA CYS A 243 -1.50 10.69 7.16
C CYS A 243 -0.04 10.50 6.79
N GLU A 244 0.74 11.57 6.91
CA GLU A 244 2.18 11.58 6.66
C GLU A 244 2.91 12.08 7.91
N VAL A 245 3.91 11.34 8.37
CA VAL A 245 4.70 11.73 9.53
C VAL A 245 5.96 12.47 9.09
N ARG A 246 6.10 13.73 9.49
CA ARG A 246 7.29 14.57 9.24
C ARG A 246 7.87 15.05 10.56
N GLY A 247 9.10 14.65 10.87
CA GLY A 247 9.71 15.00 12.17
C GLY A 247 8.91 14.41 13.33
N ASN A 248 8.34 15.24 14.20
CA ASN A 248 7.47 14.79 15.30
C ASN A 248 5.99 15.14 15.08
N PHE A 249 5.62 15.47 13.84
CA PHE A 249 4.25 15.86 13.47
C PHE A 249 3.65 14.87 12.48
N VAL A 250 2.34 14.70 12.58
CA VAL A 250 1.52 14.01 11.59
C VAL A 250 0.74 15.06 10.80
N HIS A 251 0.87 15.02 9.49
CA HIS A 251 0.10 15.81 8.54
C HIS A 251 -1.08 14.99 8.03
N PHE A 252 -2.28 15.54 8.19
CA PHE A 252 -3.53 14.91 7.80
C PHE A 252 -4.06 15.57 6.54
N THR A 253 -4.24 14.77 5.49
CA THR A 253 -4.88 15.22 4.25
C THR A 253 -6.15 14.41 4.03
N PRO A 254 -7.34 15.03 4.01
CA PRO A 254 -8.58 14.28 3.82
C PRO A 254 -8.79 13.89 2.37
N GLU A 255 -9.48 12.78 2.16
CA GLU A 255 -10.14 12.44 0.90
C GLU A 255 -11.54 13.07 0.89
N LEU A 256 -11.79 13.98 -0.07
CA LEU A 256 -13.02 14.78 -0.12
C LEU A 256 -13.83 14.47 -1.39
N GLY A 257 -15.00 13.88 -1.20
CA GLY A 257 -15.98 13.65 -2.25
C GLY A 257 -16.79 14.90 -2.62
N PHE A 258 -17.89 14.67 -3.34
CA PHE A 258 -18.87 15.71 -3.68
C PHE A 258 -19.78 16.06 -2.50
N GLU A 259 -19.92 15.16 -1.53
CA GLU A 259 -20.89 15.25 -0.44
C GLU A 259 -20.65 16.44 0.49
N THR A 260 -21.71 17.22 0.74
CA THR A 260 -21.65 18.40 1.61
C THR A 260 -21.54 18.01 3.09
N SER A 261 -22.20 16.92 3.50
CA SER A 261 -22.12 16.38 4.86
C SER A 261 -20.70 15.96 5.22
N GLN A 262 -20.06 15.17 4.35
CA GLN A 262 -18.67 14.72 4.50
C GLN A 262 -17.71 15.90 4.65
N ARG A 263 -17.83 16.91 3.78
CA ARG A 263 -16.98 18.11 3.82
C ARG A 263 -17.19 18.93 5.09
N ARG A 264 -18.45 19.16 5.49
CA ARG A 264 -18.76 19.88 6.73
C ARG A 264 -18.15 19.16 7.93
N PHE A 265 -18.29 17.85 7.98
CA PHE A 265 -17.73 17.04 9.06
C PHE A 265 -16.19 17.04 9.04
N ALA A 266 -15.56 16.86 7.88
CA ALA A 266 -14.10 16.94 7.74
C ALA A 266 -13.56 18.29 8.24
N LYS A 267 -14.24 19.39 7.90
CA LYS A 267 -13.88 20.74 8.38
C LYS A 267 -14.04 20.88 9.89
N GLN A 268 -15.15 20.41 10.47
CA GLN A 268 -15.36 20.44 11.92
C GLN A 268 -14.31 19.59 12.66
N PHE A 269 -13.99 18.41 12.13
CA PHE A 269 -12.97 17.54 12.67
C PHE A 269 -11.58 18.21 12.64
N ALA A 270 -11.19 18.77 11.49
CA ALA A 270 -9.93 19.51 11.36
C ALA A 270 -9.88 20.71 12.33
N GLN A 271 -10.97 21.47 12.49
CA GLN A 271 -11.03 22.60 13.43
C GLN A 271 -10.87 22.18 14.89
N LYS A 272 -11.37 21.01 15.27
CA LYS A 272 -11.28 20.48 16.64
C LYS A 272 -9.87 20.03 17.02
N TYR A 273 -9.08 19.54 16.05
CA TYR A 273 -7.81 18.83 16.32
C TYR A 273 -6.57 19.49 15.67
N ARG A 274 -6.73 20.55 14.87
CA ARG A 274 -5.59 21.24 14.26
C ARG A 274 -4.76 21.97 15.31
N THR A 275 -3.46 21.73 15.27
CA THR A 275 -2.47 22.62 15.91
C THR A 275 -1.90 23.63 14.91
N ALA A 276 -1.84 23.25 13.63
CA ALA A 276 -1.48 24.09 12.50
C ALA A 276 -2.17 23.61 11.21
N GLY A 277 -2.32 24.49 10.20
CA GLY A 277 -2.83 24.16 8.87
C GLY A 277 -4.08 24.95 8.46
N GLY A 278 -4.83 24.40 7.50
CA GLY A 278 -5.99 25.03 6.88
C GLY A 278 -7.33 24.53 7.43
N ASP A 279 -8.37 24.66 6.60
CA ASP A 279 -9.74 24.27 6.95
C ASP A 279 -10.00 22.76 6.90
N TYR A 280 -9.16 22.00 6.20
CA TYR A 280 -9.35 20.56 5.94
C TYR A 280 -8.07 19.77 6.21
N CYS A 281 -6.94 20.28 5.73
CA CYS A 281 -5.63 19.71 6.01
C CYS A 281 -5.07 20.34 7.28
N PHE A 282 -4.57 19.52 8.19
CA PHE A 282 -3.99 20.01 9.44
C PHE A 282 -2.80 19.15 9.86
N ALA A 283 -2.05 19.63 10.84
CA ALA A 283 -1.00 18.87 11.49
C ALA A 283 -1.25 18.78 13.01
N MET A 284 -0.74 17.72 13.62
CA MET A 284 -0.70 17.56 15.08
C MET A 284 0.57 16.81 15.52
N PRO A 285 1.07 17.04 16.74
CA PRO A 285 2.17 16.26 17.30
C PRO A 285 1.83 14.76 17.39
N VAL A 286 2.82 13.90 17.16
CA VAL A 286 2.65 12.43 17.30
C VAL A 286 2.22 12.04 18.72
N SER A 287 2.64 12.78 19.74
CA SER A 287 2.23 12.56 21.14
C SER A 287 0.73 12.70 21.37
N GLU A 288 0.07 13.63 20.67
CA GLU A 288 -1.37 13.89 20.81
C GLU A 288 -2.23 12.91 20.00
N LEU A 289 -1.64 12.20 19.02
CA LEU A 289 -2.38 11.22 18.22
C LEU A 289 -2.94 10.08 19.07
N GLN A 290 -2.24 9.67 20.14
CA GLN A 290 -2.74 8.61 21.02
C GLN A 290 -4.05 9.03 21.71
N GLU A 291 -4.16 10.29 22.14
CA GLU A 291 -5.38 10.83 22.75
C GLU A 291 -6.54 10.81 21.77
N LEU A 292 -6.28 11.17 20.50
CA LEU A 292 -7.27 11.07 19.43
C LEU A 292 -7.75 9.62 19.26
N LEU A 293 -6.84 8.65 19.21
CA LEU A 293 -7.18 7.23 19.09
C LEU A 293 -7.98 6.69 20.27
N ASN A 294 -7.78 7.23 21.47
CA ASN A 294 -8.48 6.78 22.68
C ASN A 294 -9.98 7.14 22.68
N ARG A 295 -10.42 8.11 21.86
CA ARG A 295 -11.83 8.57 21.82
C ARG A 295 -12.80 7.67 21.06
N GLU A 296 -12.33 6.56 20.46
CA GLU A 296 -13.12 5.60 19.66
C GLU A 296 -13.86 6.16 18.42
N GLU A 297 -13.84 7.48 18.21
CA GLU A 297 -14.34 8.16 17.01
C GLU A 297 -13.46 7.90 15.78
N VAL A 298 -12.24 7.37 15.98
CA VAL A 298 -11.26 7.16 14.91
C VAL A 298 -10.64 5.76 14.96
N SER A 299 -10.18 5.29 13.82
CA SER A 299 -9.32 4.11 13.70
C SER A 299 -8.17 4.37 12.72
N VAL A 300 -7.07 3.65 12.91
CA VAL A 300 -5.90 3.71 12.01
C VAL A 300 -5.76 2.45 11.20
N LYS A 301 -5.25 2.60 9.98
CA LYS A 301 -4.88 1.50 9.09
C LYS A 301 -3.50 1.74 8.51
N PHE A 302 -2.65 0.73 8.58
CA PHE A 302 -1.31 0.73 8.01
C PHE A 302 -1.28 0.00 6.66
N SER A 303 -2.30 0.26 5.83
CA SER A 303 -2.54 -0.42 4.55
C SER A 303 -1.40 -0.24 3.54
N ASN A 304 -0.65 0.86 3.65
CA ASN A 304 0.47 1.18 2.77
C ASN A 304 1.81 0.64 3.26
N VAL A 305 1.90 0.03 4.45
CA VAL A 305 3.16 -0.52 4.95
C VAL A 305 3.57 -1.72 4.10
N ARG A 306 4.75 -1.63 3.48
CA ARG A 306 5.40 -2.68 2.67
C ARG A 306 6.88 -2.64 2.99
N TYR A 307 7.44 -3.73 3.48
CA TYR A 307 8.83 -3.75 3.94
C TYR A 307 9.84 -4.11 2.85
N LEU A 308 9.42 -4.85 1.82
CA LEU A 308 10.29 -5.28 0.72
C LEU A 308 10.05 -4.52 -0.59
N GLN A 309 9.16 -3.53 -0.59
CA GLN A 309 8.81 -2.75 -1.77
C GLN A 309 9.01 -1.26 -1.53
N ARG A 310 9.30 -0.53 -2.59
CA ARG A 310 9.33 0.94 -2.54
C ARG A 310 7.92 1.48 -2.29
N LEU A 311 7.77 2.19 -1.19
CA LEU A 311 6.54 2.83 -0.80
C LEU A 311 6.16 3.95 -1.76
N LYS A 312 4.87 4.05 -2.09
CA LYS A 312 4.29 5.20 -2.78
C LYS A 312 3.58 6.07 -1.75
N CYS A 313 3.72 7.38 -1.86
CA CYS A 313 2.96 8.31 -1.02
C CYS A 313 1.45 8.05 -1.18
N LEU A 314 0.72 8.11 -0.06
CA LEU A 314 -0.74 8.03 -0.06
C LEU A 314 -1.30 9.25 -0.79
N ARG A 315 -1.94 9.01 -1.95
CA ARG A 315 -2.59 10.07 -2.72
C ARG A 315 -4.03 10.22 -2.26
N THR A 316 -4.40 11.43 -1.86
CA THR A 316 -5.81 11.78 -1.63
C THR A 316 -6.37 12.48 -2.85
N THR A 317 -7.70 12.47 -2.96
CA THR A 317 -8.40 13.21 -4.00
C THR A 317 -9.39 14.16 -3.37
N ALA A 318 -9.58 15.32 -4.00
CA ALA A 318 -10.63 16.26 -3.68
C ALA A 318 -11.44 16.52 -4.95
N ARG A 319 -12.73 16.20 -4.93
CA ARG A 319 -13.61 16.41 -6.08
C ARG A 319 -14.35 17.73 -5.96
N LEU A 320 -14.19 18.63 -6.94
CA LEU A 320 -14.91 19.90 -6.99
C LEU A 320 -16.42 19.67 -7.04
N ARG A 321 -17.21 20.48 -6.32
CA ARG A 321 -18.68 20.39 -6.36
C ARG A 321 -19.15 20.67 -7.78
N LYS A 322 -19.77 19.68 -8.43
CA LYS A 322 -20.30 19.77 -9.80
C LYS A 322 -21.29 20.92 -10.00
N GLU A 323 -21.95 21.34 -8.92
CA GLU A 323 -23.03 22.33 -8.87
C GLU A 323 -22.54 23.78 -8.77
N LYS A 324 -21.26 24.00 -8.44
CA LYS A 324 -20.72 25.35 -8.17
C LYS A 324 -19.82 25.93 -9.26
N ILE A 325 -19.60 25.19 -10.35
CA ILE A 325 -18.83 25.67 -11.50
C ILE A 325 -19.85 25.89 -12.61
N PRO A 326 -20.14 27.17 -12.96
CA PRO A 326 -21.00 27.49 -14.08
C PRO A 326 -20.54 26.75 -15.34
N ARG A 327 -21.50 26.17 -16.05
CA ARG A 327 -21.25 25.42 -17.29
C ARG A 327 -21.94 26.17 -18.40
N PHE A 328 -21.17 26.63 -19.37
CA PHE A 328 -21.73 27.40 -20.46
C PHE A 328 -21.51 26.72 -21.79
N GLY A 329 -22.53 26.89 -22.64
CA GLY A 329 -22.42 26.71 -24.06
C GLY A 329 -21.53 27.75 -24.70
N ILE A 330 -20.31 27.35 -25.04
CA ILE A 330 -19.51 28.06 -26.03
C ILE A 330 -19.57 27.24 -27.30
N SER A 331 -20.38 27.73 -28.23
CA SER A 331 -20.52 27.14 -29.56
C SER A 331 -19.28 27.53 -30.36
N TRP A 332 -18.49 26.54 -30.77
CA TRP A 332 -17.37 26.75 -31.70
C TRP A 332 -17.83 26.74 -33.16
N ARG A 333 -19.13 26.97 -33.39
CA ARG A 333 -19.72 26.80 -34.71
C ARG A 333 -19.25 27.93 -35.60
N LYS A 334 -18.40 27.59 -36.56
CA LYS A 334 -18.01 28.48 -37.64
C LYS A 334 -19.25 28.87 -38.45
N MET A 335 -19.30 30.12 -38.89
CA MET A 335 -20.25 30.54 -39.92
C MET A 335 -19.93 29.80 -41.22
N GLU A 336 -20.86 28.98 -41.69
CA GLU A 336 -20.67 28.09 -42.85
C GLU A 336 -21.43 28.57 -44.08
N THR A 337 -22.62 29.13 -43.86
CA THR A 337 -23.55 29.53 -44.93
C THR A 337 -23.41 31.00 -45.29
N LEU A 338 -23.70 31.34 -46.54
CA LEU A 338 -23.69 32.74 -47.02
C LEU A 338 -24.70 33.62 -46.28
N GLU A 339 -25.83 33.05 -45.85
CA GLU A 339 -26.84 33.76 -45.07
C GLU A 339 -26.32 34.16 -43.69
N GLN A 340 -25.61 33.27 -42.99
CA GLN A 340 -25.02 33.60 -41.67
C GLN A 340 -24.07 34.81 -41.75
N PHE A 341 -23.22 34.87 -42.78
CA PHE A 341 -22.35 36.02 -42.99
C PHE A 341 -23.14 37.30 -43.32
N ARG A 342 -24.17 37.19 -44.17
CA ARG A 342 -25.02 38.33 -44.54
C ARG A 342 -25.82 38.85 -43.36
N ASP A 343 -26.34 37.98 -42.52
CA ASP A 343 -27.14 38.34 -41.35
C ASP A 343 -26.27 39.03 -40.31
N ALA A 344 -25.07 38.49 -40.03
CA ALA A 344 -24.11 39.14 -39.13
C ALA A 344 -23.71 40.54 -39.64
N LEU A 345 -23.40 40.68 -40.94
CA LEU A 345 -23.09 41.98 -41.54
C LEU A 345 -24.29 42.94 -41.54
N ARG A 346 -25.51 42.43 -41.76
CA ARG A 346 -26.75 43.24 -41.80
C ARG A 346 -27.05 43.86 -40.44
N VAL A 347 -26.93 43.09 -39.36
CA VAL A 347 -27.18 43.56 -37.98
C VAL A 347 -26.28 44.74 -37.62
N HIS A 348 -25.06 44.74 -38.14
CA HIS A 348 -24.05 45.78 -37.88
C HIS A 348 -23.95 46.83 -39.01
N GLY A 349 -24.94 46.90 -39.91
CA GLY A 349 -25.00 47.94 -40.96
C GLY A 349 -23.95 47.82 -42.07
N ALA A 350 -23.26 46.70 -42.18
CA ALA A 350 -22.19 46.48 -43.15
C ALA A 350 -22.70 45.97 -44.52
N LYS A 351 -21.87 46.15 -45.55
CA LYS A 351 -22.23 45.79 -46.94
C LYS A 351 -22.32 44.26 -47.14
N ILE A 352 -23.53 43.78 -47.45
CA ILE A 352 -23.88 42.35 -47.59
C ILE A 352 -23.66 41.72 -48.98
N SER A 353 -23.22 42.50 -49.98
CA SER A 353 -23.02 42.02 -51.36
C SER A 353 -21.56 41.60 -51.63
N GLY A 354 -21.36 40.49 -52.34
CA GLY A 354 -20.04 40.00 -52.73
C GLY A 354 -19.93 38.47 -52.77
N THR A 355 -18.73 37.98 -53.13
CA THR A 355 -18.38 36.55 -53.06
C THR A 355 -18.16 36.10 -51.62
N LYS A 356 -18.17 34.78 -51.36
CA LYS A 356 -17.95 34.22 -50.00
C LYS A 356 -16.66 34.73 -49.35
N SER A 357 -15.57 34.81 -50.10
CA SER A 357 -14.27 35.33 -49.63
C SER A 357 -14.35 36.81 -49.23
N GLN A 358 -15.05 37.64 -50.00
CA GLN A 358 -15.26 39.05 -49.67
C GLN A 358 -16.12 39.23 -48.41
N LEU A 359 -17.15 38.39 -48.22
CA LEU A 359 -17.97 38.41 -47.02
C LEU A 359 -17.19 37.95 -45.79
N ILE A 360 -16.37 36.90 -45.90
CA ILE A 360 -15.48 36.45 -44.81
C ILE A 360 -14.54 37.58 -44.38
N LYS A 361 -13.86 38.23 -45.32
CA LYS A 361 -12.91 39.31 -45.01
C LYS A 361 -13.60 40.48 -44.30
N ARG A 362 -14.78 40.92 -44.78
CA ARG A 362 -15.56 41.97 -44.11
C ARG A 362 -16.05 41.55 -42.72
N THR A 363 -16.45 40.29 -42.57
CA THR A 363 -16.89 39.76 -41.28
C THR A 363 -15.71 39.68 -40.30
N ALA A 364 -14.51 39.34 -40.77
CA ALA A 364 -13.29 39.34 -39.97
C ALA A 364 -12.91 40.75 -39.51
N GLN A 365 -12.97 41.73 -40.41
CA GLN A 365 -12.73 43.14 -40.08
C GLN A 365 -13.74 43.66 -39.05
N LEU A 366 -15.03 43.39 -39.27
CA LEU A 366 -16.09 43.74 -38.32
C LEU A 366 -15.89 43.06 -36.95
N ALA A 367 -15.48 41.79 -36.94
CA ALA A 367 -15.21 41.06 -35.71
C ALA A 367 -14.00 41.63 -34.95
N ALA A 368 -12.97 42.12 -35.65
CA ALA A 368 -11.83 42.80 -35.04
C ALA A 368 -12.25 44.12 -34.38
N GLU A 369 -13.04 44.95 -35.06
CA GLU A 369 -13.58 46.20 -34.51
C GLU A 369 -14.47 45.95 -33.28
N ARG A 370 -15.33 44.93 -33.37
CA ARG A 370 -16.20 44.53 -32.25
C ARG A 370 -15.42 43.90 -31.10
N TYR A 371 -14.33 43.18 -31.39
CA TYR A 371 -13.49 42.55 -30.37
C TYR A 371 -12.93 43.58 -29.39
N ASP A 372 -12.40 44.70 -29.89
CA ASP A 372 -11.90 45.78 -29.04
C ASP A 372 -13.02 46.34 -28.14
N ALA A 373 -14.24 46.47 -28.67
CA ALA A 373 -15.39 46.98 -27.93
C ALA A 373 -15.94 46.02 -26.84
N VAL A 374 -15.75 44.71 -26.99
CA VAL A 374 -16.26 43.70 -26.03
C VAL A 374 -15.18 43.15 -25.09
N THR A 375 -13.91 43.47 -25.32
CA THR A 375 -12.79 42.91 -24.56
C THR A 375 -12.85 43.29 -23.08
N GLU A 376 -13.22 44.54 -22.74
CA GLU A 376 -13.37 44.95 -21.35
C GLU A 376 -14.49 44.19 -20.62
N GLU A 377 -15.65 44.02 -21.28
CA GLU A 377 -16.81 43.30 -20.73
C GLU A 377 -16.47 41.82 -20.49
N LEU A 378 -15.85 41.17 -21.47
CA LEU A 378 -15.40 39.78 -21.34
C LEU A 378 -14.33 39.62 -20.26
N SER A 379 -13.38 40.56 -20.18
CA SER A 379 -12.32 40.56 -19.17
C SER A 379 -12.88 40.71 -17.76
N GLY A 380 -13.83 41.64 -17.55
CA GLY A 380 -14.50 41.80 -16.26
C GLY A 380 -15.22 40.53 -15.83
N TRP A 381 -15.96 39.90 -16.75
CA TRP A 381 -16.69 38.68 -16.44
C TRP A 381 -15.79 37.48 -16.14
N PHE A 382 -14.71 37.26 -16.91
CA PHE A 382 -13.76 36.17 -16.64
C PHE A 382 -12.90 36.42 -15.41
N ALA A 383 -12.68 37.68 -15.01
CA ALA A 383 -12.05 38.01 -13.73
C ALA A 383 -12.94 37.62 -12.54
N GLU A 384 -14.25 37.86 -12.64
CA GLU A 384 -15.23 37.49 -11.61
C GLU A 384 -15.57 35.99 -11.61
N ASN A 385 -15.40 35.32 -12.76
CA ASN A 385 -15.71 33.90 -12.97
C ASN A 385 -14.45 33.10 -13.34
N PRO A 386 -13.52 32.88 -12.40
CA PRO A 386 -12.23 32.23 -12.69
C PRO A 386 -12.34 30.74 -13.03
N PHE A 387 -13.49 30.11 -12.75
CA PHE A 387 -13.73 28.69 -13.01
C PHE A 387 -14.98 28.51 -13.86
N VAL A 388 -14.77 28.31 -15.16
CA VAL A 388 -15.82 28.00 -16.13
C VAL A 388 -15.53 26.65 -16.76
N ARG A 389 -16.57 25.82 -16.91
CA ARG A 389 -16.43 24.53 -17.60
C ARG A 389 -16.98 24.64 -19.02
N VAL A 390 -16.10 24.40 -19.99
CA VAL A 390 -16.47 24.21 -21.41
C VAL A 390 -16.47 22.71 -21.72
N PRO A 391 -17.64 22.07 -21.93
CA PRO A 391 -17.72 20.66 -22.24
C PRO A 391 -17.33 20.36 -23.69
N LYS A 392 -17.04 19.09 -23.96
CA LYS A 392 -16.58 18.58 -25.25
C LYS A 392 -17.70 18.48 -26.30
N GLU A 393 -18.96 18.51 -25.87
CA GLU A 393 -20.16 18.31 -26.70
C GLU A 393 -20.99 19.59 -26.75
N GLN A 394 -21.64 19.87 -27.90
CA GLN A 394 -22.38 21.11 -28.17
C GLN A 394 -23.79 21.18 -27.53
N ASN A 395 -24.14 20.26 -26.63
CA ASN A 395 -25.47 20.19 -26.02
C ASN A 395 -25.46 20.84 -24.63
N PHE A 396 -26.22 21.93 -24.48
CA PHE A 396 -26.27 22.75 -23.27
C PHE A 396 -27.69 22.97 -22.77
N ALA A 397 -27.85 23.07 -21.45
CA ALA A 397 -29.08 23.56 -20.83
C ALA A 397 -29.10 25.10 -20.73
N GLU A 398 -27.93 25.75 -20.69
CA GLU A 398 -27.79 27.22 -20.48
C GLU A 398 -26.77 27.83 -21.47
N PRO A 399 -27.14 28.90 -22.22
CA PRO A 399 -26.23 29.62 -23.10
C PRO A 399 -25.25 30.50 -22.31
N PHE A 400 -24.11 30.87 -22.92
CA PHE A 400 -23.19 31.85 -22.32
C PHE A 400 -23.93 33.18 -22.06
N PRO A 401 -23.75 33.85 -20.90
CA PRO A 401 -24.65 34.92 -20.46
C PRO A 401 -24.38 36.28 -21.12
N LEU A 402 -23.21 36.48 -21.75
CA LEU A 402 -22.88 37.73 -22.44
C LEU A 402 -23.11 37.63 -23.95
N LEU A 403 -23.19 38.80 -24.59
CA LEU A 403 -23.31 38.97 -26.04
C LEU A 403 -24.48 38.20 -26.66
N THR A 404 -25.56 37.93 -25.91
CA THR A 404 -26.68 37.06 -26.34
C THR A 404 -27.34 37.52 -27.64
N ASP A 405 -27.33 38.82 -27.90
CA ASP A 405 -27.96 39.43 -29.08
C ASP A 405 -26.97 39.70 -30.22
N ASP A 406 -25.67 39.40 -30.04
CA ASP A 406 -24.66 39.64 -31.07
C ASP A 406 -24.50 38.39 -31.97
N PRO A 407 -24.77 38.48 -33.29
CA PRO A 407 -24.57 37.36 -34.21
C PRO A 407 -23.10 36.92 -34.32
N LEU A 408 -22.15 37.75 -33.88
CA LEU A 408 -20.72 37.44 -33.83
C LEU A 408 -20.27 36.86 -32.48
N LYS A 409 -21.16 36.66 -31.51
CA LYS A 409 -20.86 36.17 -30.16
C LYS A 409 -19.83 35.04 -30.11
N ASP A 410 -20.10 33.96 -30.84
CA ASP A 410 -19.25 32.76 -30.82
C ASP A 410 -17.85 33.03 -31.39
N LEU A 411 -17.76 33.90 -32.40
CA LEU A 411 -16.50 34.33 -33.00
C LEU A 411 -15.71 35.22 -32.04
N LEU A 412 -16.37 36.21 -31.43
CA LEU A 412 -15.75 37.14 -30.46
C LEU A 412 -15.25 36.38 -29.22
N LEU A 413 -16.05 35.45 -28.71
CA LEU A 413 -15.67 34.61 -27.58
C LEU A 413 -14.50 33.67 -27.92
N SER A 414 -14.48 33.13 -29.16
CA SER A 414 -13.35 32.34 -29.64
C SER A 414 -12.06 33.16 -29.76
N MET A 415 -12.16 34.38 -30.29
CA MET A 415 -11.03 35.31 -30.39
C MET A 415 -10.48 35.66 -29.00
N PHE A 416 -11.36 36.01 -28.06
CA PHE A 416 -10.99 36.30 -26.67
C PHE A 416 -10.24 35.13 -26.04
N LEU A 417 -10.81 33.92 -26.10
CA LEU A 417 -10.18 32.75 -25.50
C LEU A 417 -8.83 32.44 -26.15
N MET A 418 -8.70 32.54 -27.48
CA MET A 418 -7.41 32.30 -28.14
C MET A 418 -6.32 33.29 -27.72
N ARG A 419 -6.68 34.55 -27.45
CA ARG A 419 -5.72 35.57 -26.99
C ARG A 419 -5.38 35.42 -25.51
N HIS A 420 -6.32 35.00 -24.67
CA HIS A 420 -6.13 34.99 -23.22
C HIS A 420 -5.78 33.62 -22.61
N LEU A 421 -5.55 32.58 -23.43
CA LEU A 421 -5.20 31.23 -22.94
C LEU A 421 -3.70 31.08 -22.59
N ARG A 422 -3.40 30.77 -21.33
CA ARG A 422 -2.11 30.23 -20.88
C ARG A 422 -2.09 28.71 -20.92
N GLY A 423 -1.03 28.15 -21.51
CA GLY A 423 -0.77 26.70 -21.50
C GLY A 423 -1.94 25.88 -22.05
N ASN A 424 -2.70 26.44 -23.00
CA ASN A 424 -3.89 25.87 -23.63
C ASN A 424 -5.07 25.53 -22.69
N THR A 425 -5.01 25.86 -21.39
CA THR A 425 -5.98 25.34 -20.40
C THR A 425 -6.57 26.41 -19.48
N VAL A 426 -5.86 27.51 -19.25
CA VAL A 426 -6.26 28.54 -18.27
C VAL A 426 -6.47 29.85 -19.00
N VAL A 427 -7.65 30.45 -18.89
CA VAL A 427 -7.91 31.82 -19.36
C VAL A 427 -7.38 32.77 -18.28
N ASP A 428 -6.42 33.61 -18.64
CA ASP A 428 -5.87 34.65 -17.77
C ASP A 428 -6.10 36.01 -18.43
N VAL A 429 -6.99 36.80 -17.84
CA VAL A 429 -7.34 38.15 -18.34
C VAL A 429 -6.15 39.10 -18.35
N ASN A 430 -5.12 38.84 -17.53
CA ASN A 430 -3.89 39.64 -17.51
C ASN A 430 -2.86 39.17 -18.54
N HIS A 431 -3.14 38.08 -19.25
CA HIS A 431 -2.31 37.56 -20.33
C HIS A 431 -3.00 37.79 -21.66
N GLU A 432 -2.30 38.39 -22.61
CA GLU A 432 -2.81 38.53 -23.97
C GLU A 432 -1.74 38.10 -24.98
N ASN A 433 -2.10 37.18 -25.85
CA ASN A 433 -1.27 36.74 -26.97
C ASN A 433 -1.43 37.71 -28.15
N GLN A 434 -0.45 38.58 -28.31
CA GLN A 434 -0.40 39.60 -29.36
C GLN A 434 0.34 39.13 -30.63
N SER A 435 0.66 37.83 -30.75
CA SER A 435 1.40 37.30 -31.91
C SER A 435 0.61 37.30 -33.23
N VAL A 436 -0.73 37.39 -33.15
CA VAL A 436 -1.63 37.43 -34.32
C VAL A 436 -2.56 38.63 -34.18
N GLN A 437 -2.73 39.40 -35.26
CA GLN A 437 -3.66 40.53 -35.26
C GLN A 437 -5.11 40.04 -35.15
N PRO A 438 -6.02 40.80 -34.50
CA PRO A 438 -7.42 40.38 -34.33
C PRO A 438 -8.12 40.05 -35.66
N GLU A 439 -7.86 40.82 -36.71
CA GLU A 439 -8.43 40.56 -38.05
C GLU A 439 -7.94 39.24 -38.64
N ASP A 440 -6.63 38.98 -38.62
CA ASP A 440 -6.04 37.73 -39.11
C ASP A 440 -6.55 36.52 -38.32
N MET A 441 -6.75 36.67 -37.01
CA MET A 441 -7.31 35.65 -36.15
C MET A 441 -8.77 35.36 -36.50
N ALA A 442 -9.59 36.40 -36.66
CA ALA A 442 -10.98 36.28 -37.06
C ALA A 442 -11.10 35.60 -38.43
N GLU A 443 -10.25 35.99 -39.39
CA GLU A 443 -10.20 35.37 -40.71
C GLU A 443 -9.76 33.89 -40.63
N ALA A 444 -8.77 33.56 -39.79
CA ALA A 444 -8.31 32.19 -39.59
C ALA A 444 -9.41 31.29 -38.97
N LEU A 445 -10.15 31.80 -37.99
CA LEU A 445 -11.30 31.13 -37.37
C LEU A 445 -12.44 30.94 -38.38
N LEU A 446 -12.82 31.99 -39.11
CA LEU A 446 -13.85 31.93 -40.15
C LEU A 446 -13.46 31.04 -41.32
N ASN A 447 -12.17 30.90 -41.64
CA ASN A 447 -11.70 29.96 -42.65
C ASN A 447 -11.48 28.55 -42.10
N GLY A 448 -11.57 28.34 -40.78
CA GLY A 448 -11.34 27.05 -40.13
C GLY A 448 -9.87 26.62 -40.17
N LYS A 449 -8.95 27.57 -40.43
CA LYS A 449 -7.50 27.38 -40.32
C LYS A 449 -7.06 27.29 -38.85
N ALA A 450 -7.82 27.95 -37.97
CA ALA A 450 -7.71 27.82 -36.52
C ALA A 450 -9.06 27.33 -35.98
N LYS A 451 -9.02 26.49 -34.93
CA LYS A 451 -10.23 26.10 -34.20
C LYS A 451 -9.97 25.81 -32.73
N LEU A 452 -10.95 26.13 -31.91
CA LEU A 452 -11.05 25.64 -30.54
C LEU A 452 -11.78 24.29 -30.57
N SER A 453 -11.20 23.28 -29.92
CA SER A 453 -11.69 21.90 -29.87
C SER A 453 -11.73 21.38 -28.42
N GLY A 454 -12.94 21.12 -27.91
CA GLY A 454 -13.11 20.73 -26.51
C GLY A 454 -12.54 21.80 -25.57
N CYS A 455 -11.65 21.40 -24.65
CA CYS A 455 -10.94 22.31 -23.75
C CYS A 455 -9.62 22.90 -24.32
N PHE A 456 -9.34 22.79 -25.63
CA PHE A 456 -8.02 23.14 -26.20
C PHE A 456 -8.07 23.67 -27.64
N ILE A 457 -7.08 24.46 -28.05
CA ILE A 457 -6.83 24.83 -29.47
C ILE A 457 -6.21 23.62 -30.20
N LYS A 458 -6.73 23.27 -31.38
CA LYS A 458 -6.05 22.34 -32.29
C LYS A 458 -5.34 23.19 -33.35
N ALA A 459 -4.01 23.21 -33.31
CA ALA A 459 -3.17 23.76 -34.37
C ALA A 459 -3.27 22.91 -35.64
#